data_AF-A0A9X2RL72-F1
#
_entry.id   AF-A0A9X2RL72-F1
#
_cell.length_a   1.000
_cell.length_b   1.000
_cell.length_c   1.000
_cell.angle_alpha   90.00
_cell.angle_beta   90.00
_cell.angle_gamma   90.00
#
_symmetry.space_group_name_H-M   'P 1'
#
loop_
_entity.id
_entity.type
_entity.pdbx_description
1 polymer ?
#
loop_
_entity_poly.entity_id
_entity_poly.type
_entity_poly.pdbx_seq_one_letter_code
_entity_poly.pdbx_strand_id
1 'polypeptide(L)' 'MIASAATHTFTSVKVTSDTMEPGDVIAIGNVPFRVLDVTEVGRMKAVRFQSGELIYMHPATEVSAVRAIPTQNAPQKHPH' A
#
# COMPACT_ATOMS: atom_id res chain seq x y z
N MET A 1 5.72 -20.88 17.66
CA MET A 1 5.52 -19.77 16.70
C MET A 1 4.29 -20.08 15.87
N ILE A 2 3.16 -19.42 16.14
CA ILE A 2 1.95 -19.57 15.31
C ILE A 2 2.04 -18.56 14.16
N ALA A 3 2.34 -19.04 12.95
CA ALA A 3 2.17 -18.25 11.75
C ALA A 3 0.66 -18.10 11.51
N SER A 4 0.11 -16.94 11.88
CA SER A 4 -1.27 -16.61 11.52
C SER A 4 -1.28 -16.37 10.01
N ALA A 5 -1.87 -17.30 9.25
CA ALA A 5 -2.15 -17.06 7.83
C ALA A 5 -3.32 -16.08 7.76
N ALA A 6 -3.04 -14.79 7.90
CA ALA A 6 -4.00 -13.77 7.57
C ALA A 6 -4.28 -13.86 6.07
N THR A 7 -5.45 -14.40 5.71
CA THR A 7 -5.94 -14.35 4.34
C THR A 7 -6.16 -12.89 3.99
N HIS A 8 -5.59 -12.44 2.88
CA HIS A 8 -5.78 -11.09 2.35
C HIS A 8 -6.52 -11.18 1.03
N THR A 9 -7.45 -10.28 0.79
CA THR A 9 -8.01 -10.03 -0.54
C THR A 9 -7.25 -8.89 -1.19
N PHE A 10 -7.04 -8.99 -2.50
CA PHE A 10 -6.40 -7.92 -3.28
C PHE A 10 -7.49 -7.20 -4.06
N THR A 11 -7.56 -5.88 -3.92
CA THR A 11 -8.54 -5.04 -4.62
C THR A 11 -7.86 -3.91 -5.37
N SER A 12 -8.41 -3.52 -6.51
CA SER A 12 -7.96 -2.32 -7.21
C SER A 12 -8.64 -1.09 -6.62
N VAL A 13 -7.84 -0.09 -6.23
CA VAL A 13 -8.29 1.15 -5.62
C VAL A 13 -7.68 2.35 -6.35
N LYS A 14 -8.40 3.46 -6.33
CA LYS A 14 -7.85 4.76 -6.70
C LYS A 14 -7.30 5.42 -5.44
N VAL A 15 -6.05 5.85 -5.51
CA VAL A 15 -5.38 6.52 -4.38
C VAL A 15 -4.72 7.80 -4.87
N THR A 16 -4.62 8.77 -3.97
CA THR A 16 -3.71 9.89 -4.10
C THR A 16 -2.52 9.67 -3.18
N SER A 17 -1.51 10.53 -3.21
CA SER A 17 -0.42 10.43 -2.24
C SER A 17 -0.87 10.68 -0.79
N ASP A 18 -2.06 11.22 -0.54
CA ASP A 18 -2.60 11.38 0.81
C ASP A 18 -3.35 10.13 1.30
N THR A 19 -3.84 9.29 0.39
CA THR A 19 -4.62 8.07 0.73
C THR A 19 -3.88 6.77 0.45
N MET A 20 -2.68 6.87 -0.12
CA MET A 20 -1.78 5.76 -0.37
C MET A 20 -1.24 5.20 0.94
N GLU A 21 -1.20 3.87 1.04
CA GLU A 21 -0.77 3.16 2.24
C GLU A 21 0.51 2.36 1.97
N PRO A 22 1.39 2.21 2.98
CA PRO A 22 2.48 1.25 2.92
C PRO A 22 1.97 -0.14 2.55
N GLY A 23 2.57 -0.72 1.52
CA GLY A 23 2.18 -2.02 0.98
C GLY A 23 1.29 -1.96 -0.26
N ASP A 24 0.70 -0.81 -0.58
CA ASP A 24 0.03 -0.60 -1.88
C ASP A 24 0.99 -0.90 -3.03
N VAL A 25 0.47 -1.48 -4.11
CA VAL A 25 1.23 -1.73 -5.34
C VAL A 25 0.67 -0.86 -6.44
N ILE A 26 1.49 0.06 -6.96
CA ILE A 26 1.14 0.90 -8.11
C ILE A 26 1.93 0.49 -9.34
N ALA A 27 1.32 0.61 -10.52
CA ALA A 27 2.02 0.39 -11.78
C ALA A 27 2.54 1.71 -12.35
N ILE A 28 3.85 1.79 -12.57
CA ILE A 28 4.50 2.91 -13.26
C ILE A 28 5.12 2.34 -14.53
N GLY A 29 4.67 2.79 -15.70
CA GLY A 29 5.18 2.27 -16.98
C GLY A 29 5.03 0.75 -17.10
N ASN A 30 3.90 0.20 -16.62
CA ASN A 30 3.62 -1.25 -16.59
C ASN A 30 4.50 -2.08 -15.64
N VAL A 31 5.36 -1.44 -14.84
CA VAL A 31 6.18 -2.10 -13.82
C VAL A 31 5.53 -1.89 -12.45
N PRO A 32 5.30 -2.95 -11.65
CA PRO A 32 4.72 -2.83 -10.32
C PRO A 32 5.76 -2.35 -9.30
N PHE A 33 5.41 -1.32 -8.53
CA PHE A 33 6.20 -0.81 -7.42
C PHE A 33 5.38 -0.87 -6.13
N ARG A 34 5.97 -1.48 -5.10
CA ARG A 34 5.34 -1.58 -3.78
C ARG A 34 5.76 -0.38 -2.92
N VAL A 35 4.77 0.35 -2.44
CA VAL A 35 4.95 1.51 -1.57
C VAL A 35 5.54 1.04 -0.25
N LEU A 36 6.63 1.67 0.16
CA LEU A 36 7.26 1.48 1.46
C LEU A 36 6.79 2.56 2.44
N ASP A 37 6.81 3.81 1.99
CA ASP A 37 6.47 4.96 2.82
C ASP A 37 6.06 6.17 1.95
N VAL A 38 5.26 7.07 2.51
CA VAL A 38 4.87 8.34 1.89
C VAL A 38 5.12 9.48 2.86
N THR A 39 5.95 10.43 2.45
CA THR A 39 6.37 11.56 3.29
C THR A 39 6.08 12.89 2.62
N GLU A 40 5.85 13.93 3.41
CA GLU A 40 5.62 15.28 2.87
C GLU A 40 6.94 16.00 2.61
N VAL A 41 7.05 16.62 1.43
CA VAL A 41 8.21 17.41 1.02
C VAL A 41 7.72 18.72 0.42
N GLY A 42 7.61 19.76 1.26
CA GLY A 42 7.05 21.05 0.87
C GLY A 42 5.57 20.91 0.50
N ARG A 43 5.21 21.18 -0.77
CA ARG A 43 3.84 21.04 -1.29
C ARG A 43 3.62 19.73 -2.06
N MET A 44 4.60 18.84 -2.07
CA MET A 44 4.56 17.56 -2.75
C MET A 44 4.65 16.43 -1.73
N LYS A 45 4.36 15.21 -2.18
CA LYS A 45 4.65 13.99 -1.43
C LYS A 45 5.77 13.21 -2.10
N ALA A 46 6.68 12.70 -1.30
CA ALA A 46 7.71 11.78 -1.69
C ALA A 46 7.23 10.35 -1.39
N VAL A 47 7.03 9.54 -2.43
CA VAL A 47 6.64 8.14 -2.33
C VAL A 47 7.89 7.28 -2.51
N ARG A 48 8.26 6.56 -1.44
CA ARG A 48 9.40 5.64 -1.46
C ARG A 48 8.89 4.23 -1.72
N PHE A 49 9.56 3.50 -2.61
CA PHE A 49 9.24 2.11 -2.91
C PHE A 49 10.18 1.13 -2.19
N GLN A 50 9.74 -0.11 -2.03
CA GLN A 50 10.54 -1.17 -1.40
C GLN A 50 11.85 -1.44 -2.13
N SER A 51 11.87 -1.26 -3.45
CA SER A 51 13.06 -1.39 -4.31
C SER A 51 14.07 -0.25 -4.11
N GLY A 52 13.69 0.83 -3.42
CA GLY A 52 14.55 1.95 -3.07
C GLY A 52 14.34 3.21 -3.91
N GLU A 53 13.63 3.11 -5.02
CA GLU A 53 13.25 4.25 -5.85
C GLU A 53 12.35 5.22 -5.08
N LEU A 54 12.45 6.50 -5.46
CA LEU A 54 11.72 7.61 -4.88
C LEU A 54 11.09 8.40 -6.01
N ILE A 55 9.79 8.68 -5.91
CA ILE A 55 9.12 9.63 -6.81
C ILE A 55 8.52 10.77 -6.01
N TYR A 56 8.43 11.93 -6.66
CA TYR A 56 7.69 13.07 -6.14
C TYR A 56 6.35 13.16 -6.87
N MET A 57 5.28 13.23 -6.09
CA MET A 57 3.91 13.26 -6.57
C MET A 57 3.21 14.52 -6.04
N HIS A 58 2.36 15.13 -6.86
CA HIS A 58 1.49 16.20 -6.41
C HIS A 58 0.33 15.59 -5.59
N PRO A 59 -0.11 16.20 -4.46
CA PRO A 59 -1.15 15.62 -3.59
C PRO A 59 -2.46 15.25 -4.31
N ALA A 60 -2.82 15.99 -5.35
CA ALA A 60 -4.01 15.74 -6.16
C ALA A 60 -3.82 14.71 -7.30
N THR A 61 -2.63 14.16 -7.51
CA THR A 61 -2.40 13.14 -8.53
C THR A 61 -3.06 11.83 -8.09
N GLU A 62 -4.02 11.36 -8.88
CA GLU A 62 -4.67 10.06 -8.67
C GLU A 62 -3.96 8.96 -9.45
N VAL A 63 -3.70 7.83 -8.79
CA VAL A 63 -3.12 6.63 -9.39
C VAL A 63 -3.95 5.40 -9.05
N SER A 64 -3.95 4.41 -9.94
CA SER A 64 -4.53 3.10 -9.65
C SER A 64 -3.52 2.27 -8.85
N ALA A 65 -3.94 1.73 -7.71
CA ALA A 65 -3.18 0.82 -6.88
C ALA A 65 -3.90 -0.51 -6.70
N VAL A 66 -3.15 -1.53 -6.28
CA VAL A 66 -3.66 -2.78 -5.74
C VAL A 66 -3.34 -2.81 -4.25
N ARG A 67 -4.38 -2.94 -3.42
CA ARG A 67 -4.28 -2.98 -1.96
C ARG A 67 -4.63 -4.36 -1.43
N ALA A 68 -3.83 -4.86 -0.49
CA ALA A 68 -4.14 -6.06 0.27
C ALA A 68 -4.98 -5.67 1.49
N ILE A 69 -6.22 -6.18 1.56
CA ILE A 69 -7.13 -5.95 2.69
C ILE A 69 -7.21 -7.24 3.51
N PRO A 70 -6.94 -7.21 4.82
CA PRO A 70 -7.11 -8.39 5.67
C PRO A 70 -8.57 -8.87 5.63
N THR A 71 -8.82 -10.14 5.34
CA THR A 71 -10.16 -10.70 5.53
C THR A 71 -10.38 -10.92 7.03
N GLN A 72 -11.31 -10.16 7.61
CA GLN A 72 -11.74 -10.31 8.99
C GLN A 72 -12.58 -11.60 9.12
N ASN A 73 -11.95 -12.78 9.09
CA ASN A 73 -12.67 -14.05 9.27
C ASN A 73 -11.79 -15.27 9.67
N ALA A 74 -10.71 -15.06 10.42
CA ALA A 74 -10.12 -16.16 11.19
C ALA A 74 -10.71 -16.12 12.61
N PRO A 75 -11.54 -17.09 13.04
CA PRO A 75 -11.98 -17.16 14.43
C PRO A 75 -10.75 -17.28 15.33
N GLN A 76 -10.50 -16.24 16.14
CA GLN A 76 -9.52 -16.30 17.20
C GLN A 76 -10.05 -17.29 18.25
N LYS A 77 -9.67 -18.57 18.15
CA LYS A 77 -9.87 -19.52 19.25
C LYS A 77 -9.01 -19.03 20.42
N HIS A 78 -9.63 -18.40 21.41
CA HIS A 78 -9.03 -18.17 22.72
C HIS A 78 -8.96 -19.53 23.45
N PRO A 79 -7.78 -20.02 23.86
CA PRO A 79 -7.70 -21.08 24.85
C PRO A 79 -7.90 -20.47 26.25
N HIS A 80 -8.87 -21.02 26.99
CA HIS A 80 -8.95 -20.91 28.45
C HIS A 80 -7.97 -21.87 29.10
#